data_AF-A0A6P0SGI2-F1
#
_entry.id   AF-A0A6P0SGI2-F1
#
_cell.length_a   1.000
_cell.length_b   1.000
_cell.length_c   1.000
_cell.angle_alpha   90.00
_cell.angle_beta   90.00
_cell.angle_gamma   90.00
#
_symmetry.space_group_name_H-M   'P 1'
#
loop_
_entity.id
_entity.type
_entity.pdbx_description
1 polymer ?
#
loop_
_entity_poly.entity_id
_entity_poly.type
_entity_poly.pdbx_seq_one_letter_code
_entity_poly.pdbx_strand_id
1 'polypeptide(L)'
;MSHYREVFEKTIKNNYPLDHKTRKKLKRLQQSLRLRDEDINLIEKAIVPQQTITSSPNKFPAKKSSEIKSTQKLPSKSSKPKIDLLTKKGIDYTKLQYLLAKGMWQEADKETGQVILKAAGQESIGWLNDENIAKIPSTDLRTIDRLWVSYSDGRFGFSIQKRIYNKLGKNYTKFGDYVKWRKGGKWLYWRELNFTKEAPEGHLPSGTSPLGAVNGLIWDGFRVMTTLLSRQDL
;
A
#
# COMPACT_ATOMS: atom_id res chain seq x y z
N MET A 1 14.19 23.22 3.08
CA MET A 1 15.37 22.82 2.30
C MET A 1 15.84 21.40 2.58
N SER A 2 16.15 21.03 3.83
CA SER A 2 16.73 19.71 4.18
C SER A 2 15.92 18.50 3.69
N HIS A 3 14.59 18.61 3.68
CA HIS A 3 13.70 17.56 3.17
C HIS A 3 13.78 17.37 1.64
N TYR A 4 13.97 18.44 0.86
CA TYR A 4 14.15 18.32 -0.59
C TYR A 4 15.49 17.64 -0.92
N ARG A 5 16.56 18.05 -0.23
CA ARG A 5 17.90 17.49 -0.39
C ARG A 5 17.92 15.98 -0.17
N GLU A 6 17.33 15.51 0.94
CA GLU A 6 17.29 14.08 1.25
C GLU A 6 16.50 13.27 0.21
N VAL A 7 15.37 13.80 -0.26
CA VAL A 7 14.57 13.16 -1.33
C VAL A 7 15.37 13.13 -2.63
N PHE A 8 16.04 14.22 -2.99
CA PHE A 8 16.87 14.32 -4.19
C PHE A 8 18.02 13.30 -4.18
N GLU A 9 18.82 13.26 -3.10
CA GLU A 9 19.95 12.32 -2.89
C GLU A 9 19.52 10.86 -3.00
N LYS A 10 18.34 10.52 -2.49
CA LYS A 10 17.81 9.14 -2.55
C LYS A 10 17.20 8.80 -3.91
N THR A 11 16.63 9.77 -4.64
CA THR A 11 16.14 9.54 -6.01
C THR A 11 17.26 9.30 -7.00
N ILE A 12 18.36 10.06 -6.91
CA ILE A 12 19.51 9.87 -7.81
C ILE A 12 20.24 8.54 -7.54
N LYS A 13 20.29 8.08 -6.28
CA LYS A 13 20.96 6.81 -5.91
C LYS A 13 20.30 5.57 -6.55
N ASN A 14 19.00 5.64 -6.85
CA ASN A 14 18.23 4.50 -7.34
C ASN A 14 17.76 4.64 -8.80
N ASN A 15 17.83 5.85 -9.39
CA ASN A 15 17.19 6.13 -10.68
C ASN A 15 17.88 7.27 -11.45
N TYR A 16 19.20 7.24 -11.58
CA TYR A 16 19.92 8.21 -12.44
C TYR A 16 20.23 7.62 -13.82
N PRO A 17 19.97 8.35 -14.93
CA PRO A 17 19.40 9.69 -15.00
C PRO A 17 17.89 9.71 -14.68
N LEU A 18 17.45 10.76 -13.99
CA LEU A 18 16.06 10.89 -13.51
C LEU A 18 15.05 10.89 -14.66
N ASP A 19 14.06 10.00 -14.60
CA ASP A 19 12.96 9.94 -15.55
C ASP A 19 11.99 11.15 -15.43
N HIS A 20 11.18 11.37 -16.46
CA HIS A 20 10.24 12.50 -16.52
C HIS A 20 9.21 12.52 -15.38
N LYS A 21 8.77 11.35 -14.91
CA LYS A 21 7.79 11.23 -13.82
C LYS A 21 8.42 11.63 -12.49
N THR A 22 9.66 11.23 -12.27
CA THR A 22 10.46 11.53 -11.09
C THR A 22 10.79 13.02 -11.03
N ARG A 23 11.17 13.64 -12.17
CA ARG A 23 11.36 15.10 -12.26
C ARG A 23 10.09 15.89 -11.94
N LYS A 24 8.93 15.46 -12.47
CA LYS A 24 7.64 16.09 -12.16
C LYS A 24 7.28 15.99 -10.68
N LYS A 25 7.64 14.89 -10.02
CA LYS A 25 7.46 14.70 -8.57
C LYS A 25 8.36 15.65 -7.76
N LEU A 26 9.64 15.77 -8.11
CA LEU A 26 10.58 16.69 -7.44
C LEU A 26 10.13 18.15 -7.58
N LYS A 27 9.64 18.55 -8.76
CA LYS A 27 9.12 19.91 -9.00
C LYS A 27 7.87 20.23 -8.17
N ARG A 28 6.99 19.24 -7.95
CA ARG A 28 5.83 19.39 -7.06
C ARG A 28 6.23 19.49 -5.59
N LEU A 29 7.20 18.68 -5.16
CA LEU A 29 7.75 18.74 -3.81
C LEU A 29 8.38 20.12 -3.54
N GLN A 30 9.16 20.64 -4.48
CA GLN A 30 9.71 21.98 -4.44
C GLN A 30 8.62 23.05 -4.24
N GLN A 31 7.55 23.01 -5.04
CA GLN A 31 6.43 23.96 -4.93
C GLN A 31 5.70 23.86 -3.58
N SER A 32 5.48 22.64 -3.08
CA SER A 32 4.82 22.42 -1.78
C SER A 32 5.64 22.94 -0.60
N LEU A 33 6.98 22.90 -0.73
CA LEU A 33 7.91 23.42 0.26
C LEU A 33 8.21 24.91 0.07
N ARG A 34 7.59 25.56 -0.92
CA ARG A 34 7.81 26.96 -1.31
C ARG A 34 9.30 27.30 -1.49
N LEU A 35 10.07 26.37 -2.06
CA LEU A 35 11.50 26.54 -2.30
C LEU A 35 11.75 27.22 -3.65
N ARG A 36 12.68 28.17 -3.68
CA ARG A 36 13.07 28.89 -4.90
C ARG A 36 13.88 27.99 -5.82
N ASP A 37 13.86 28.27 -7.11
CA ASP A 37 14.59 27.47 -8.11
C ASP A 37 16.12 27.57 -7.92
N GLU A 38 16.65 28.72 -7.51
CA GLU A 38 18.08 28.94 -7.25
C GLU A 38 18.61 28.02 -6.14
N ASP A 39 17.83 27.94 -5.06
CA ASP A 39 18.08 27.15 -3.86
C ASP A 39 18.14 25.63 -4.17
N ILE A 40 17.29 25.17 -5.08
CA ILE A 40 17.27 23.79 -5.57
C ILE A 40 18.45 23.53 -6.51
N ASN A 41 18.73 24.44 -7.43
CA ASN A 41 19.82 24.29 -8.40
C ASN A 41 21.19 24.15 -7.70
N LEU A 42 21.40 24.86 -6.59
CA LEU A 42 22.60 24.70 -5.75
C LEU A 42 22.72 23.28 -5.16
N ILE A 43 21.59 22.71 -4.71
CA ILE A 43 21.52 21.34 -4.16
C ILE A 43 21.78 20.32 -5.28
N GLU A 44 21.10 20.44 -6.42
CA GLU A 44 21.26 19.50 -7.53
C GLU A 44 22.69 19.51 -8.08
N LYS A 45 23.28 20.70 -8.27
CA LYS A 45 24.67 20.86 -8.72
C LYS A 45 25.70 20.37 -7.71
N ALA A 46 25.43 20.45 -6.42
CA ALA A 46 26.35 19.95 -5.40
C ALA A 46 26.39 18.42 -5.32
N ILE A 47 25.28 17.76 -5.67
CA ILE A 47 25.10 16.33 -5.42
C ILE A 47 25.32 15.48 -6.69
N VAL A 48 24.92 15.97 -7.87
CA VAL A 48 25.07 15.24 -9.14
C VAL A 48 26.55 14.89 -9.47
N PRO A 49 27.56 15.75 -9.22
CA PRO A 49 28.95 15.41 -9.49
C PRO A 49 29.56 14.34 -8.56
N GLN A 50 28.95 14.06 -7.39
CA GLN A 50 29.53 13.13 -6.40
C GLN A 50 29.15 11.66 -6.62
N GLN A 51 28.25 11.33 -7.56
CA GLN A 51 27.79 9.94 -7.79
C GLN A 51 28.41 9.23 -9.00
N THR A 52 29.31 9.89 -9.75
CA THR A 52 29.96 9.29 -10.95
C THR A 52 31.12 8.34 -10.62
N ILE A 53 31.52 8.16 -9.36
CA ILE A 53 32.73 7.39 -8.99
C ILE A 53 32.41 6.02 -8.35
N THR A 54 31.15 5.69 -8.04
CA THR A 54 30.81 4.44 -7.33
C THR A 54 29.75 3.58 -8.04
N SER A 55 29.97 3.26 -9.31
CA SER A 55 29.41 2.03 -9.88
C SER A 55 30.22 1.58 -11.10
N SER A 56 31.00 0.51 -10.93
CA SER A 56 31.53 -0.29 -12.04
C SER A 56 30.78 -1.63 -12.12
N PRO A 57 30.71 -2.26 -13.30
CA PRO A 57 29.59 -3.12 -13.70
C PRO A 57 29.97 -4.60 -13.77
N ASN A 58 29.06 -5.49 -13.37
CA ASN A 58 29.10 -6.91 -13.77
C ASN A 58 27.66 -7.38 -14.04
N LYS A 59 27.28 -7.51 -15.32
CA LYS A 59 27.36 -8.70 -16.20
C LYS A 59 26.29 -9.75 -15.89
N PHE A 60 25.24 -9.72 -16.71
CA PHE A 60 24.40 -10.88 -17.00
C PHE A 60 25.22 -11.98 -17.69
N PRO A 61 24.80 -13.25 -17.52
CA PRO A 61 24.58 -14.04 -18.72
C PRO A 61 23.22 -14.75 -18.75
N ALA A 62 22.78 -15.00 -19.98
CA ALA A 62 21.53 -15.63 -20.37
C ALA A 62 21.67 -17.15 -20.62
N LYS A 63 20.51 -17.79 -20.86
CA LYS A 63 20.19 -19.18 -21.33
C LYS A 63 19.82 -20.15 -20.20
N LYS A 64 18.81 -21.03 -20.35
CA LYS A 64 18.22 -21.68 -21.53
C LYS A 64 16.84 -22.29 -21.21
N SER A 65 16.01 -22.51 -22.23
CA SER A 65 14.76 -23.29 -22.18
C SER A 65 15.00 -24.79 -22.04
N SER A 66 14.04 -25.51 -21.44
CA SER A 66 13.56 -26.82 -21.94
C SER A 66 12.24 -27.23 -21.27
N GLU A 67 11.36 -27.79 -22.10
CA GLU A 67 10.07 -28.42 -21.77
C GLU A 67 10.25 -29.74 -21.00
N ILE A 68 9.31 -30.06 -20.09
CA ILE A 68 8.79 -31.44 -19.91
C ILE A 68 7.28 -31.36 -19.61
N LYS A 69 6.47 -32.01 -20.45
CA LYS A 69 5.06 -32.37 -20.20
C LYS A 69 5.01 -33.63 -19.32
N SER A 70 4.13 -33.70 -18.32
CA SER A 70 3.20 -34.83 -18.18
C SER A 70 2.11 -34.55 -17.14
N THR A 71 0.93 -35.05 -17.48
CA THR A 71 -0.39 -34.99 -16.87
C THR A 71 -0.50 -35.53 -15.44
N GLN A 72 -1.41 -34.96 -14.64
CA GLN A 72 -2.62 -35.67 -14.14
C GLN A 72 -3.58 -34.77 -13.31
N LYS A 73 -4.81 -34.65 -13.84
CA LYS A 73 -6.17 -34.68 -13.25
C LYS A 73 -6.57 -33.83 -12.01
N LEU A 74 -7.58 -32.98 -12.25
CA LEU A 74 -8.43 -32.23 -11.31
C LEU A 74 -9.36 -33.15 -10.49
N PRO A 75 -9.70 -32.79 -9.23
CA PRO A 75 -10.97 -32.10 -8.96
C PRO A 75 -10.72 -30.86 -8.05
N SER A 76 -11.53 -29.82 -7.94
CA SER A 76 -12.98 -29.65 -8.03
C SER A 76 -13.32 -28.16 -8.24
N LYS A 77 -14.46 -27.89 -8.87
CA LYS A 77 -15.06 -26.57 -9.12
C LYS A 77 -14.96 -25.63 -7.90
N SER A 78 -14.09 -24.62 -7.94
CA SER A 78 -14.30 -23.41 -7.12
C SER A 78 -15.26 -22.50 -7.89
N SER A 79 -16.54 -22.51 -7.53
CA SER A 79 -17.44 -21.42 -7.90
C SER A 79 -16.90 -20.16 -7.25
N LYS A 80 -16.14 -19.35 -8.01
CA LYS A 80 -15.65 -18.05 -7.53
C LYS A 80 -16.85 -17.27 -6.99
N PRO A 81 -16.75 -16.62 -5.82
CA PRO A 81 -17.85 -15.80 -5.31
C PRO A 81 -18.16 -14.71 -6.34
N LYS A 82 -19.41 -14.67 -6.81
CA LYS A 82 -19.91 -13.63 -7.71
C LYS A 82 -20.22 -12.41 -6.84
N ILE A 83 -19.27 -11.50 -6.74
CA ILE A 83 -19.37 -10.29 -5.93
C ILE A 83 -19.68 -9.13 -6.86
N ASP A 84 -20.76 -8.40 -6.58
CA ASP A 84 -21.10 -7.18 -7.30
C ASP A 84 -20.12 -6.06 -6.94
N LEU A 85 -19.34 -5.61 -7.93
CA LEU A 85 -18.34 -4.55 -7.77
C LEU A 85 -19.01 -3.16 -7.82
N LEU A 86 -19.79 -2.85 -6.80
CA LEU A 86 -20.50 -1.56 -6.71
C LEU A 86 -19.52 -0.41 -6.42
N THR A 87 -19.73 0.74 -7.05
CA THR A 87 -18.94 1.95 -6.80
C THR A 87 -19.80 3.20 -6.93
N LYS A 88 -19.54 4.22 -6.09
CA LYS A 88 -20.09 5.58 -6.26
C LYS A 88 -19.10 6.53 -6.92
N LYS A 89 -17.84 6.14 -7.02
CA LYS A 89 -16.75 6.96 -7.60
C LYS A 89 -16.27 6.45 -8.95
N GLY A 90 -16.92 5.43 -9.52
CA GLY A 90 -16.50 4.83 -10.80
C GLY A 90 -15.18 4.06 -10.69
N ILE A 91 -14.85 3.56 -9.49
CA ILE A 91 -13.59 2.87 -9.23
C ILE A 91 -13.67 1.44 -9.73
N ASP A 92 -12.68 1.06 -10.53
CA ASP A 92 -12.51 -0.31 -11.00
C ASP A 92 -11.81 -1.16 -9.92
N TYR A 93 -12.58 -2.09 -9.33
CA TYR A 93 -12.10 -3.05 -8.33
C TYR A 93 -11.68 -4.40 -8.93
N THR A 94 -11.73 -4.58 -10.25
CA THR A 94 -11.42 -5.87 -10.89
C THR A 94 -10.00 -6.34 -10.62
N LYS A 95 -9.02 -5.43 -10.57
CA LYS A 95 -7.64 -5.75 -10.21
C LYS A 95 -7.53 -6.26 -8.78
N LEU A 96 -8.18 -5.59 -7.82
CA LEU A 96 -8.21 -6.04 -6.42
C LEU A 96 -8.85 -7.43 -6.31
N GLN A 97 -10.00 -7.62 -6.97
CA GLN A 97 -10.69 -8.92 -7.02
C GLN A 97 -9.78 -10.01 -7.60
N TYR A 98 -9.09 -9.73 -8.71
CA TYR A 98 -8.16 -10.67 -9.33
C TYR A 98 -7.04 -11.09 -8.38
N LEU A 99 -6.39 -10.13 -7.72
CA LEU A 99 -5.27 -10.38 -6.80
C LEU A 99 -5.73 -11.23 -5.61
N LEU A 100 -6.88 -10.90 -5.02
CA LEU A 100 -7.47 -11.66 -3.92
C LEU A 100 -7.87 -13.08 -4.34
N ALA A 101 -8.50 -13.24 -5.50
CA ALA A 101 -8.87 -14.55 -6.05
C ALA A 101 -7.65 -15.44 -6.34
N LYS A 102 -6.47 -14.85 -6.55
CA LYS A 102 -5.20 -15.55 -6.75
C LYS A 102 -4.41 -15.77 -5.47
N GLY A 103 -4.88 -15.28 -4.32
CA GLY A 103 -4.14 -15.34 -3.06
C GLY A 103 -2.87 -14.48 -3.04
N MET A 104 -2.79 -13.48 -3.93
CA MET A 104 -1.68 -12.52 -3.98
C MET A 104 -1.89 -11.43 -2.92
N TRP A 105 -1.84 -11.82 -1.66
CA TRP A 105 -2.26 -11.00 -0.51
C TRP A 105 -1.48 -9.70 -0.37
N GLN A 106 -0.18 -9.74 -0.65
CA GLN A 106 0.69 -8.57 -0.55
C GLN A 106 0.37 -7.53 -1.63
N GLU A 107 0.14 -7.98 -2.86
CA GLU A 107 -0.26 -7.13 -3.97
C GLU A 107 -1.70 -6.63 -3.80
N ALA A 108 -2.60 -7.45 -3.26
CA ALA A 108 -3.96 -7.06 -2.95
C ALA A 108 -4.01 -5.97 -1.87
N ASP A 109 -3.13 -6.06 -0.86
CA ASP A 109 -2.99 -5.03 0.17
C ASP A 109 -2.50 -3.69 -0.41
N LYS A 110 -1.47 -3.75 -1.27
CA LYS A 110 -1.04 -2.58 -2.06
C LYS A 110 -2.18 -2.04 -2.91
N GLU A 111 -2.89 -2.86 -3.68
CA GLU A 111 -4.00 -2.38 -4.51
C GLU A 111 -5.11 -1.75 -3.67
N THR A 112 -5.41 -2.32 -2.50
CA THR A 112 -6.38 -1.77 -1.54
C THR A 112 -6.03 -0.34 -1.17
N GLY A 113 -4.76 -0.06 -0.88
CA GLY A 113 -4.29 1.31 -0.66
C GLY A 113 -4.52 2.23 -1.86
N GLN A 114 -4.35 1.75 -3.10
CA GLN A 114 -4.55 2.56 -4.32
C GLN A 114 -6.01 2.91 -4.52
N VAL A 115 -6.91 1.94 -4.36
CA VAL A 115 -8.34 2.17 -4.56
C VAL A 115 -8.96 3.01 -3.43
N ILE A 116 -8.43 2.96 -2.21
CA ILE A 116 -8.86 3.88 -1.14
C ILE A 116 -8.41 5.31 -1.45
N LEU A 117 -7.18 5.53 -1.95
CA LEU A 117 -6.75 6.86 -2.39
C LEU A 117 -7.63 7.39 -3.53
N LYS A 118 -8.00 6.54 -4.49
CA LYS A 118 -8.99 6.86 -5.53
C LYS A 118 -10.31 7.30 -4.94
N ALA A 119 -10.85 6.52 -4.01
CA ALA A 119 -12.15 6.80 -3.39
C ALA A 119 -12.17 8.09 -2.57
N ALA A 120 -11.01 8.46 -2.02
CA ALA A 120 -10.80 9.73 -1.33
C ALA A 120 -10.48 10.91 -2.25
N GLY A 121 -10.25 10.69 -3.56
CA GLY A 121 -9.76 11.72 -4.48
C GLY A 121 -8.34 12.21 -4.14
N GLN A 122 -7.52 11.36 -3.52
CA GLN A 122 -6.17 11.68 -3.02
C GLN A 122 -5.06 11.01 -3.85
N GLU A 123 -5.35 10.52 -5.06
CA GLU A 123 -4.38 9.80 -5.91
C GLU A 123 -3.11 10.62 -6.21
N SER A 124 -3.27 11.93 -6.42
CA SER A 124 -2.17 12.83 -6.77
C SER A 124 -1.30 13.21 -5.56
N ILE A 125 -1.87 13.10 -4.36
CA ILE A 125 -1.28 13.49 -3.07
C ILE A 125 -0.60 12.27 -2.42
N GLY A 126 -1.18 11.08 -2.57
CA GLY A 126 -0.57 9.80 -2.18
C GLY A 126 -0.63 9.47 -0.69
N TRP A 127 -1.37 10.25 0.11
CA TRP A 127 -1.61 10.00 1.53
C TRP A 127 -3.06 10.36 1.93
N LEU A 128 -3.50 9.91 3.11
CA LEU A 128 -4.83 10.13 3.66
C LEU A 128 -4.73 10.71 5.07
N ASN A 129 -5.64 11.61 5.42
CA ASN A 129 -5.96 11.97 6.79
C ASN A 129 -7.34 11.43 7.22
N ASP A 130 -7.69 11.69 8.48
CA ASP A 130 -8.98 11.38 9.09
C ASP A 130 -10.17 12.03 8.36
N GLU A 131 -10.02 13.27 7.88
CA GLU A 131 -11.07 13.92 7.08
C GLU A 131 -11.32 13.21 5.74
N ASN A 132 -10.26 12.79 5.05
CA ASN A 132 -10.36 12.11 3.76
C ASN A 132 -11.03 10.75 3.93
N ILE A 133 -10.62 9.96 4.93
CA ILE A 133 -11.20 8.63 5.17
C ILE A 133 -12.65 8.70 5.62
N ALA A 134 -13.05 9.75 6.36
CA ALA A 134 -14.43 9.98 6.76
C ALA A 134 -15.35 10.27 5.57
N LYS A 135 -14.82 10.91 4.51
CA LYS A 135 -15.57 11.30 3.31
C LYS A 135 -15.67 10.21 2.24
N ILE A 136 -14.95 9.09 2.38
CA ILE A 136 -15.03 7.99 1.41
C ILE A 136 -16.46 7.42 1.42
N PRO A 137 -17.10 7.20 0.26
CA PRO A 137 -18.43 6.59 0.23
C PRO A 137 -18.44 5.18 0.86
N SER A 138 -19.43 4.90 1.70
CA SER A 138 -19.60 3.58 2.32
C SER A 138 -19.75 2.46 1.29
N THR A 139 -20.36 2.73 0.13
CA THR A 139 -20.47 1.78 -0.96
C THR A 139 -19.10 1.26 -1.39
N ASP A 140 -18.13 2.15 -1.59
CA ASP A 140 -16.78 1.80 -2.02
C ASP A 140 -16.02 1.03 -0.93
N LEU A 141 -16.11 1.46 0.33
CA LEU A 141 -15.51 0.71 1.45
C LEU A 141 -16.13 -0.68 1.64
N ARG A 142 -17.45 -0.81 1.50
CA ARG A 142 -18.14 -2.11 1.60
C ARG A 142 -17.78 -3.03 0.45
N THR A 143 -17.55 -2.51 -0.75
CA THR A 143 -17.08 -3.32 -1.88
C THR A 143 -15.69 -3.87 -1.58
N ILE A 144 -14.75 -3.04 -1.10
CA ILE A 144 -13.42 -3.47 -0.69
C ILE A 144 -13.51 -4.53 0.42
N ASP A 145 -14.32 -4.27 1.46
CA ASP A 145 -14.50 -5.20 2.58
C ASP A 145 -15.04 -6.56 2.12
N ARG A 146 -16.11 -6.56 1.32
CA ARG A 146 -16.71 -7.79 0.77
C ARG A 146 -15.73 -8.61 -0.03
N LEU A 147 -14.87 -7.97 -0.82
CA LEU A 147 -13.82 -8.66 -1.56
C LEU A 147 -12.85 -9.36 -0.61
N TRP A 148 -12.32 -8.65 0.38
CA TRP A 148 -11.41 -9.24 1.38
C TRP A 148 -12.05 -10.40 2.14
N VAL A 149 -13.26 -10.21 2.66
CA VAL A 149 -14.01 -11.23 3.42
C VAL A 149 -14.25 -12.47 2.57
N SER A 150 -14.71 -12.30 1.33
CA SER A 150 -15.12 -13.42 0.47
C SER A 150 -13.95 -14.29 0.01
N TYR A 151 -12.79 -13.70 -0.26
CA TYR A 151 -11.63 -14.46 -0.75
C TYR A 151 -10.73 -15.01 0.38
N SER A 152 -10.91 -14.53 1.62
CA SER A 152 -10.13 -14.95 2.79
C SER A 152 -10.83 -15.95 3.70
N ASP A 153 -11.94 -16.54 3.27
CA ASP A 153 -12.82 -17.38 4.11
C ASP A 153 -13.27 -16.65 5.39
N GLY A 154 -13.58 -15.36 5.26
CA GLY A 154 -14.06 -14.52 6.36
C GLY A 154 -12.99 -14.09 7.37
N ARG A 155 -11.70 -14.30 7.08
CA ARG A 155 -10.60 -13.99 8.00
C ARG A 155 -10.11 -12.55 7.93
N PHE A 156 -10.18 -11.93 6.77
CA PHE A 156 -9.63 -10.61 6.46
C PHE A 156 -10.74 -9.65 6.03
N GLY A 157 -10.52 -8.35 6.25
CA GLY A 157 -11.50 -7.30 5.96
C GLY A 157 -11.60 -6.26 7.07
N PHE A 158 -12.04 -5.05 6.71
CA PHE A 158 -12.22 -3.95 7.65
C PHE A 158 -13.37 -4.22 8.64
N SER A 159 -14.42 -4.93 8.24
CA SER A 159 -15.51 -5.35 9.13
C SER A 159 -15.03 -6.33 10.20
N ILE A 160 -14.13 -7.25 9.82
CA ILE A 160 -13.46 -8.19 10.74
C ILE A 160 -12.57 -7.41 11.72
N GLN A 161 -11.76 -6.47 11.21
CA GLN A 161 -10.93 -5.60 12.05
C GLN A 161 -11.76 -4.75 13.00
N LYS A 162 -12.88 -4.17 12.55
CA LYS A 162 -13.79 -3.38 13.37
C LYS A 162 -14.39 -4.20 14.51
N ARG A 163 -14.82 -5.44 14.21
CA ARG A 163 -15.30 -6.38 15.24
C ARG A 163 -14.24 -6.65 16.30
N ILE A 164 -13.00 -6.95 15.89
CA ILE A 164 -11.88 -7.22 16.81
C ILE A 164 -11.55 -5.96 17.63
N TYR A 165 -11.44 -4.80 16.98
CA TYR A 165 -11.14 -3.53 17.63
C TYR A 165 -12.17 -3.18 18.71
N ASN A 166 -13.46 -3.36 18.42
CA ASN A 166 -14.54 -3.16 19.40
C ASN A 166 -14.45 -4.17 20.56
N LYS A 167 -14.22 -5.46 20.27
CA LYS A 167 -14.04 -6.52 21.29
C LYS A 167 -12.89 -6.20 22.25
N LEU A 168 -11.85 -5.53 21.77
CA LEU A 168 -10.68 -5.12 22.55
C LEU A 168 -10.85 -3.74 23.22
N GLY A 169 -12.08 -3.24 23.31
CA GLY A 169 -12.39 -1.98 23.96
C GLY A 169 -11.84 -0.76 23.22
N LYS A 170 -11.72 -0.84 21.89
CA LYS A 170 -11.15 0.22 21.04
C LYS A 170 -9.72 0.61 21.44
N ASN A 171 -8.96 -0.34 21.98
CA ASN A 171 -7.56 -0.12 22.31
C ASN A 171 -6.67 -0.52 21.12
N TYR A 172 -6.12 0.47 20.41
CA TYR A 172 -5.35 0.22 19.19
C TYR A 172 -4.06 -0.58 19.42
N THR A 173 -3.45 -0.42 20.60
CA THR A 173 -2.26 -1.18 21.01
C THR A 173 -2.59 -2.67 21.14
N LYS A 174 -3.65 -3.01 21.91
CA LYS A 174 -4.14 -4.39 22.03
C LYS A 174 -4.60 -4.97 20.70
N PHE A 175 -5.24 -4.15 19.86
CA PHE A 175 -5.63 -4.53 18.52
C PHE A 175 -4.42 -4.90 17.66
N GLY A 176 -3.39 -4.05 17.61
CA GLY A 176 -2.14 -4.32 16.89
C GLY A 176 -1.43 -5.59 17.36
N ASP A 177 -1.47 -5.88 18.67
CA ASP A 177 -0.93 -7.14 19.21
C ASP A 177 -1.76 -8.37 18.80
N TYR A 178 -3.10 -8.23 18.76
CA TYR A 178 -4.03 -9.29 18.35
C TYR A 178 -3.86 -9.64 16.87
N VAL A 179 -3.91 -8.62 16.00
CA VAL A 179 -3.76 -8.81 14.56
C VAL A 179 -2.30 -8.98 14.13
N LYS A 180 -1.34 -9.01 15.05
CA LYS A 180 0.11 -9.16 14.79
C LYS A 180 0.72 -8.09 13.88
N TRP A 181 0.29 -6.84 14.05
CA TRP A 181 1.00 -5.67 13.53
C TRP A 181 2.10 -5.18 14.48
N ARG A 182 2.22 -5.79 15.66
CA ARG A 182 3.24 -5.48 16.65
C ARG A 182 3.98 -6.73 17.11
N LYS A 183 5.28 -6.57 17.38
CA LYS A 183 6.15 -7.59 17.95
C LYS A 183 7.09 -6.94 18.98
N GLY A 184 7.10 -7.48 20.21
CA GLY A 184 7.93 -6.93 21.29
C GLY A 184 7.64 -5.45 21.60
N GLY A 185 6.36 -5.05 21.54
CA GLY A 185 5.93 -3.66 21.78
C GLY A 185 6.18 -2.68 20.63
N LYS A 186 6.81 -3.10 19.53
CA LYS A 186 7.10 -2.26 18.37
C LYS A 186 6.14 -2.55 17.22
N TRP A 187 5.70 -1.51 16.52
CA TRP A 187 4.94 -1.62 15.28
C TRP A 187 5.83 -2.12 14.15
N LEU A 188 5.35 -3.11 13.41
CA LEU A 188 6.04 -3.68 12.26
C LEU A 188 5.90 -2.76 11.06
N TYR A 189 6.96 -2.68 10.26
CA TYR A 189 6.88 -2.11 8.92
C TYR A 189 6.05 -3.03 8.02
N TRP A 190 5.39 -2.46 7.01
CA TRP A 190 4.63 -3.23 6.02
C TRP A 190 5.41 -4.41 5.42
N ARG A 191 6.70 -4.22 5.14
CA ARG A 191 7.60 -5.28 4.61
C ARG A 191 7.85 -6.44 5.58
N GLU A 192 7.48 -6.30 6.84
CA GLU A 192 7.65 -7.29 7.91
C GLU A 192 6.32 -7.99 8.26
N LEU A 193 5.21 -7.59 7.63
CA LEU A 193 3.90 -8.21 7.83
C LEU A 193 3.81 -9.58 7.15
N ASN A 194 2.87 -10.41 7.63
CA ASN A 194 2.64 -11.75 7.11
C ASN A 194 1.56 -11.73 6.01
N PHE A 195 1.97 -11.82 4.75
CA PHE A 195 1.07 -11.85 3.59
C PHE A 195 0.71 -13.28 3.14
N THR A 196 0.32 -14.12 4.09
CA THR A 196 -0.17 -15.47 3.80
C THR A 196 -1.59 -15.66 4.32
N LYS A 197 -2.26 -16.71 3.85
CA LYS A 197 -3.65 -17.03 4.26
C LYS A 197 -3.74 -17.46 5.73
N GLU A 198 -2.63 -17.95 6.27
CA GLU A 198 -2.47 -18.40 7.65
C GLU A 198 -2.28 -17.23 8.63
N ALA A 199 -2.14 -15.99 8.13
CA ALA A 199 -2.06 -14.82 8.98
C ALA A 199 -3.27 -14.73 9.93
N PRO A 200 -3.11 -14.11 11.11
CA PRO A 200 -4.18 -13.99 12.10
C PRO A 200 -5.43 -13.32 11.53
N GLU A 201 -6.58 -13.65 12.11
CA GLU A 201 -7.84 -12.97 11.81
C GLU A 201 -7.69 -11.44 11.96
N GLY A 202 -8.14 -10.69 10.96
CA GLY A 202 -8.03 -9.24 10.89
C GLY A 202 -6.65 -8.71 10.51
N HIS A 203 -5.65 -9.55 10.21
CA HIS A 203 -4.30 -9.09 9.84
C HIS A 203 -4.29 -8.22 8.58
N LEU A 204 -5.14 -8.53 7.61
CA LEU A 204 -5.25 -7.80 6.35
C LEU A 204 -6.67 -7.27 6.10
N PRO A 205 -6.82 -6.22 5.30
CA PRO A 205 -5.75 -5.35 4.78
C PRO A 205 -5.09 -4.53 5.89
N SER A 206 -3.78 -4.27 5.85
CA SER A 206 -3.08 -3.56 6.93
C SER A 206 -3.35 -2.05 6.93
N GLY A 207 -4.00 -1.53 5.89
CA GLY A 207 -4.30 -0.12 5.74
C GLY A 207 -3.04 0.75 5.64
N THR A 208 -1.88 0.17 5.33
CA THR A 208 -0.63 0.91 5.17
C THR A 208 -0.33 1.05 3.68
N SER A 209 -0.48 2.26 3.16
CA SER A 209 -0.16 2.78 1.81
C SER A 209 0.29 1.85 0.66
N PRO A 210 -0.19 2.13 -0.56
CA PRO A 210 0.22 1.44 -1.78
C PRO A 210 1.59 1.81 -2.36
N LEU A 211 2.31 2.77 -1.77
CA LEU A 211 3.56 3.30 -2.33
C LEU A 211 4.68 3.24 -1.29
N GLY A 212 5.21 2.03 -1.11
CA GLY A 212 6.57 1.75 -0.66
C GLY A 212 7.09 2.65 0.44
N ALA A 213 6.97 2.17 1.68
CA ALA A 213 7.57 2.71 2.89
C ALA A 213 8.85 3.54 2.65
N VAL A 214 8.75 4.85 2.89
CA VAL A 214 9.85 5.65 3.38
C VAL A 214 9.38 6.27 4.70
N ASN A 215 9.89 5.71 5.80
CA ASN A 215 9.73 6.13 7.20
C ASN A 215 8.47 5.71 7.99
N GLY A 216 7.86 4.55 7.74
CA GLY A 216 7.01 3.90 8.76
C GLY A 216 5.78 4.67 9.26
N LEU A 217 5.42 5.77 8.62
CA LEU A 217 4.21 6.53 8.86
C LEU A 217 3.66 6.88 7.50
N ILE A 218 2.84 5.96 6.98
CA ILE A 218 1.89 6.33 5.96
C ILE A 218 0.53 6.03 6.56
N TRP A 219 -0.37 6.99 6.41
CA TRP A 219 -1.48 7.26 7.32
C TRP A 219 -0.87 7.88 8.61
N ASP A 220 -1.54 8.85 9.24
CA ASP A 220 -1.48 8.85 10.70
C ASP A 220 -2.15 7.52 11.11
N GLY A 221 -1.38 6.43 11.06
CA GLY A 221 -1.91 5.08 10.92
C GLY A 221 -2.84 4.71 12.05
N PHE A 222 -2.58 5.28 13.22
CA PHE A 222 -3.52 5.33 14.31
C PHE A 222 -4.79 6.07 13.91
N ARG A 223 -4.75 7.39 13.69
CA ARG A 223 -5.97 8.19 13.47
C ARG A 223 -6.81 7.73 12.29
N VAL A 224 -6.20 7.46 11.15
CA VAL A 224 -6.94 7.11 9.95
C VAL A 224 -7.56 5.71 10.08
N MET A 225 -6.83 4.73 10.65
CA MET A 225 -7.40 3.41 10.92
C MET A 225 -8.47 3.47 12.00
N THR A 226 -8.24 4.17 13.12
CA THR A 226 -9.27 4.31 14.15
C THR A 226 -10.50 5.05 13.65
N THR A 227 -10.34 6.02 12.73
CA THR A 227 -11.46 6.70 12.08
C THR A 227 -12.23 5.73 11.20
N LEU A 228 -11.53 4.97 10.34
CA LEU A 228 -12.15 3.94 9.49
C LEU A 228 -12.93 2.91 10.32
N LEU A 229 -12.32 2.34 11.36
CA LEU A 229 -12.96 1.33 12.20
C LEU A 229 -14.08 1.90 13.10
N SER A 230 -14.12 3.21 13.30
CA SER A 230 -15.19 3.88 14.07
C SER A 230 -16.40 4.27 13.21
N ARG A 231 -16.30 4.17 11.88
CA ARG A 231 -17.41 4.45 10.97
C ARG A 231 -18.58 3.50 11.20
N GLN A 232 -19.78 4.02 11.42
CA GLN A 232 -20.98 3.20 11.63
C GLN A 232 -21.45 2.51 10.34
N ASP A 233 -21.15 3.12 9.19
CA ASP A 233 -21.56 2.67 7.87
C ASP A 233 -20.59 1.66 7.22
N LEU A 234 -19.62 1.16 8.00
CA LEU A 234 -18.78 0.00 7.67
C LEU A 234 -19.43 -1.30 8.13
#